data_AF-A0A2E6DW60-F1
#
_entry.id   AF-A0A2E6DW60-F1
#
_cell.length_a   1.000
_cell.length_b   1.000
_cell.length_c   1.000
_cell.angle_alpha   90.00
_cell.angle_beta   90.00
_cell.angle_gamma   90.00
#
_symmetry.space_group_name_H-M   'P 1'
#
loop_
_entity.id
_entity.type
_entity.pdbx_description
1 polymer ?
#
loop_
_entity_poly.entity_id
_entity_poly.type
_entity_poly.pdbx_seq_one_letter_code
_entity_poly.pdbx_strand_id
1 'polypeptide(L)'
;MKPSVGDIVKYRDWKPGDPEIESIPIDSRGWGNVGLVISVGVDTFRSKNQFDFGVLEESVDYIDDNGDIHTARMEDVEVLIPNEEG
;
A
#
# COMPACT_ATOMS: atom_id res chain seq x y z
N MET A 1 10.13 -10.73 0.86
CA MET A 1 9.21 -11.55 0.04
C MET A 1 8.36 -10.57 -0.75
N LYS A 2 8.13 -10.79 -2.06
CA LYS A 2 7.22 -9.92 -2.81
C LYS A 2 5.78 -10.28 -2.44
N PRO A 3 4.91 -9.31 -2.12
CA PRO A 3 3.50 -9.58 -1.83
C PRO A 3 2.79 -10.20 -3.03
N SER A 4 1.83 -11.07 -2.74
CA SER A 4 0.98 -11.76 -3.70
C SER A 4 -0.48 -11.71 -3.25
N VAL A 5 -1.41 -11.97 -4.19
CA VAL A 5 -2.83 -12.00 -3.87
C VAL A 5 -3.11 -13.10 -2.83
N GLY A 6 -3.83 -12.73 -1.77
CA GLY A 6 -4.11 -13.61 -0.64
C GLY A 6 -3.15 -13.46 0.54
N ASP A 7 -2.03 -12.75 0.38
CA ASP A 7 -1.12 -12.48 1.51
C ASP A 7 -1.79 -11.56 2.53
N ILE A 8 -1.47 -11.76 3.81
CA ILE A 8 -1.72 -10.74 4.85
C ILE A 8 -0.48 -9.87 4.93
N VAL A 9 -0.66 -8.58 4.66
CA VAL A 9 0.41 -7.58 4.67
C VAL A 9 0.17 -6.52 5.71
N LYS A 10 1.25 -5.85 6.12
CA LYS A 10 1.22 -4.63 6.91
C LYS A 10 1.91 -3.52 6.13
N TYR A 11 1.31 -2.33 6.05
CA TYR A 11 2.06 -1.15 5.64
C TYR A 11 3.15 -0.89 6.68
N ARG A 12 4.41 -0.83 6.26
CA ARG A 12 5.55 -0.63 7.16
C ARG A 12 5.31 0.56 8.09
N ASP A 13 5.89 0.54 9.27
CA ASP A 13 5.79 1.69 10.17
C ASP A 13 6.53 2.90 9.57
N TRP A 14 6.05 4.10 9.92
CA TRP A 14 6.75 5.35 9.58
C TRP A 14 8.14 5.35 10.24
N LYS A 15 9.16 5.80 9.51
CA LYS A 15 10.53 5.93 10.02
C LYS A 15 11.12 7.31 9.75
N PRO A 16 12.08 7.78 10.57
CA PRO A 16 12.79 9.02 10.30
C PRO A 16 13.39 9.05 8.89
N GLY A 17 13.07 10.10 8.14
CA GLY A 17 13.44 10.26 6.73
C GLY A 17 12.30 9.98 5.74
N ASP A 18 11.20 9.39 6.19
CA ASP A 18 9.95 9.40 5.43
C ASP A 18 9.36 10.82 5.35
N PRO A 19 8.55 11.13 4.32
CA PRO A 19 7.81 12.38 4.24
C PRO A 19 6.97 12.62 5.50
N GLU A 20 6.79 13.89 5.86
CA GLU A 20 5.84 14.27 6.90
C GLU A 20 4.43 13.80 6.51
N ILE A 21 3.69 13.21 7.45
CA ILE A 21 2.37 12.63 7.19
C ILE A 21 1.37 13.67 6.63
N GLU A 22 1.53 14.93 7.01
CA GLU A 22 0.77 16.09 6.53
C GLU A 22 1.02 16.35 5.04
N SER A 23 2.23 16.04 4.55
CA SER A 23 2.61 16.18 3.15
C SER A 23 2.02 15.08 2.26
N ILE A 24 1.53 13.99 2.83
CA ILE A 24 0.90 12.87 2.11
C ILE A 24 -0.63 13.06 2.06
N PRO A 25 -1.30 12.76 0.92
CA PRO A 25 -2.77 12.69 0.85
C PRO A 25 -3.34 11.81 1.95
N ILE A 26 -4.47 12.18 2.54
CA ILE A 26 -5.05 11.44 3.67
C ILE A 26 -5.32 9.97 3.32
N ASP A 27 -5.77 9.73 2.08
CA ASP A 27 -6.07 8.40 1.53
C ASP A 27 -4.82 7.54 1.30
N SER A 28 -3.62 8.13 1.38
CA SER A 28 -2.33 7.43 1.23
C SER A 28 -1.58 7.27 2.54
N ARG A 29 -2.21 7.56 3.69
CA ARG A 29 -1.61 7.43 5.03
C ARG A 29 -1.78 6.01 5.59
N GLY A 30 -1.43 5.00 4.81
CA GLY A 30 -1.66 3.59 5.16
C GLY A 30 -0.74 3.03 6.26
N TRP A 31 0.24 3.79 6.78
CA TRP A 31 1.26 3.28 7.71
C TRP A 31 0.65 2.53 8.91
N GLY A 32 1.17 1.33 9.18
CA GLY A 32 0.76 0.51 10.30
C GLY A 32 -0.49 -0.34 10.05
N ASN A 33 -1.25 -0.08 8.99
CA ASN A 33 -2.46 -0.85 8.68
C ASN A 33 -2.12 -2.25 8.20
N VAL A 34 -2.95 -3.22 8.60
CA VAL A 34 -2.85 -4.62 8.21
C VAL A 34 -4.04 -4.97 7.34
N GLY A 35 -3.85 -5.76 6.30
CA GLY A 35 -4.96 -6.27 5.51
C GLY A 35 -4.60 -7.37 4.54
N LEU A 36 -5.63 -7.87 3.86
CA LEU A 36 -5.53 -8.95 2.87
C LEU A 36 -5.28 -8.36 1.49
N VAL A 37 -4.23 -8.82 0.80
CA VAL A 37 -3.94 -8.40 -0.57
C VAL A 37 -5.01 -8.95 -1.53
N ILE A 38 -5.67 -8.06 -2.24
CA ILE A 38 -6.72 -8.37 -3.22
C ILE A 38 -6.28 -8.12 -4.67
N SER A 39 -5.22 -7.34 -4.87
CA SER A 39 -4.65 -7.03 -6.18
C SER A 39 -3.16 -6.74 -6.09
N VAL A 40 -2.42 -7.12 -7.13
CA VAL A 40 -1.01 -6.78 -7.35
C VAL A 40 -0.83 -6.29 -8.79
N GLY A 41 -0.14 -5.19 -9.00
CA GLY A 41 0.08 -4.68 -10.36
C GLY A 41 0.53 -3.24 -10.42
N VAL A 42 0.20 -2.60 -11.55
CA VAL A 42 0.45 -1.18 -11.79
C VAL A 42 -0.81 -0.40 -11.44
N ASP A 43 -0.69 0.60 -10.57
CA ASP A 43 -1.80 1.51 -10.25
C ASP A 43 -1.43 2.95 -10.58
N THR A 44 -2.45 3.79 -10.72
CA THR A 44 -2.31 5.22 -10.99
C THR A 44 -2.90 6.02 -9.85
N PHE A 45 -2.13 6.93 -9.26
CA PHE A 45 -2.61 7.82 -8.21
C PHE A 45 -2.61 9.27 -8.68
N ARG A 46 -3.54 10.04 -8.13
CA ARG A 46 -3.62 11.47 -8.40
C ARG A 46 -2.65 12.19 -7.47
N SER A 47 -1.64 12.85 -8.03
CA SER A 47 -0.69 13.62 -7.19
C SER A 47 -1.39 14.85 -6.58
N LYS A 48 -0.86 15.39 -5.47
CA LYS A 48 -1.37 16.64 -4.86
C LYS A 48 -1.37 17.83 -5.83
N ASN A 49 -0.57 17.78 -6.89
CA ASN A 49 -0.65 18.73 -7.99
C ASN A 49 -1.71 18.24 -8.97
N GLN A 50 -2.89 18.89 -8.96
CA GLN A 50 -4.15 18.48 -9.61
C GLN A 50 -4.12 18.06 -11.10
N PHE A 51 -2.97 18.13 -11.77
CA PHE A 51 -2.77 17.80 -13.20
C PHE A 51 -1.71 16.73 -13.48
N ASP A 52 -1.06 16.16 -12.47
CA ASP A 52 -0.12 15.04 -12.64
C ASP A 52 -0.71 13.74 -12.09
N PHE A 53 -0.78 12.72 -12.96
CA PHE A 53 -1.01 11.33 -12.57
C PHE A 53 0.35 10.66 -12.38
N GLY A 54 0.61 10.18 -11.17
CA GLY A 54 1.77 9.32 -10.90
C GLY A 54 1.42 7.87 -11.21
N VAL A 55 2.40 7.10 -11.67
CA VAL A 55 2.28 5.64 -11.83
C VAL A 55 2.98 4.98 -10.64
N LEU A 56 2.32 4.00 -10.02
CA LEU A 56 2.93 3.06 -9.09
C LEU A 56 3.18 1.78 -9.87
N GLU A 57 4.39 1.63 -10.42
CA GLU A 57 4.72 0.47 -11.27
C GLU A 57 4.67 -0.86 -10.52
N GLU A 58 4.89 -0.85 -9.21
CA GLU A 58 4.76 -2.02 -8.34
C GLU A 58 3.89 -1.64 -7.13
N SER A 59 2.60 -1.94 -7.22
CA SER A 59 1.59 -1.62 -6.22
C SER A 59 0.82 -2.84 -5.76
N VAL A 60 0.25 -2.71 -4.57
CA VAL A 60 -0.64 -3.67 -3.92
C VAL A 60 -1.88 -2.94 -3.45
N ASP A 61 -3.04 -3.52 -3.71
CA ASP A 61 -4.27 -3.14 -3.04
C ASP A 61 -4.59 -4.19 -1.99
N TYR A 62 -4.88 -3.74 -0.77
CA TYR A 62 -5.28 -4.60 0.32
C TYR A 62 -6.48 -4.03 1.06
N ILE A 63 -7.32 -4.93 1.57
CA ILE A 63 -8.51 -4.60 2.35
C ILE A 63 -8.23 -4.84 3.85
N ASP A 64 -8.49 -3.83 4.67
CA ASP A 64 -8.33 -3.93 6.12
C ASP A 64 -9.56 -4.52 6.82
N ASP A 65 -9.52 -4.57 8.16
CA ASP A 65 -10.60 -5.12 9.00
C ASP A 65 -11.87 -4.25 9.04
N ASN A 66 -11.76 -2.98 8.66
CA ASN A 66 -12.88 -2.05 8.52
C ASN A 66 -13.53 -2.13 7.13
N GLY A 67 -12.92 -2.86 6.21
CA GLY A 67 -13.35 -2.98 4.82
C GLY A 67 -12.85 -1.86 3.92
N ASP A 68 -11.92 -1.03 4.39
CA ASP A 68 -11.31 0.03 3.61
C ASP A 68 -10.24 -0.55 2.68
N ILE A 69 -10.21 -0.08 1.44
CA ILE A 69 -9.21 -0.48 0.45
C ILE A 69 -8.08 0.54 0.47
N HIS A 70 -6.87 0.03 0.68
CA HIS A 70 -5.64 0.81 0.68
C HIS A 70 -4.76 0.40 -0.50
N THR A 71 -4.23 1.39 -1.20
CA THR A 71 -3.21 1.19 -2.22
C THR A 71 -1.86 1.59 -1.65
N ALA A 72 -0.88 0.67 -1.75
CA ALA A 72 0.49 0.93 -1.33
C ALA A 72 1.49 0.50 -2.40
N ARG A 73 2.69 1.08 -2.35
CA ARG A 73 3.82 0.53 -3.10
C ARG A 73 4.20 -0.82 -2.51
N MET A 74 4.62 -1.75 -3.36
CA MET A 74 5.11 -3.05 -2.90
C MET A 74 6.30 -2.93 -1.93
N GLU A 75 7.15 -1.92 -2.08
CA GLU A 75 8.30 -1.67 -1.18
C GLU A 75 7.90 -1.17 0.21
N ASP A 76 6.68 -0.62 0.34
CA ASP A 76 6.17 -0.05 1.58
C ASP A 76 5.32 -1.05 2.39
N VAL A 77 5.19 -2.29 1.94
CA VAL A 77 4.46 -3.34 2.63
C VAL A 77 5.34 -4.50 3.05
N GLU A 78 5.01 -5.07 4.19
CA GLU A 78 5.66 -6.24 4.77
C GLU A 78 4.67 -7.41 4.77
N VAL A 79 5.07 -8.55 4.18
CA VAL A 79 4.27 -9.79 4.21
C VAL A 79 4.37 -10.39 5.62
N LEU A 80 3.24 -10.46 6.32
CA LEU A 80 3.13 -11.07 7.65
C LEU A 80 2.80 -12.56 7.56
N ILE A 81 1.82 -12.90 6.72
CA ILE A 81 1.39 -14.28 6.49
C ILE A 81 1.30 -14.48 4.98
N PRO A 82 2.18 -15.31 4.39
CA PRO A 82 2.12 -15.60 2.97
C PRO A 82 0.94 -16.53 2.68
N ASN A 83 0.33 -16.35 1.51
CA ASN A 83 -0.53 -17.34 0.91
C ASN A 83 0.34 -18.47 0.35
N GLU A 84 0.24 -19.68 0.92
CA GLU A 84 1.07 -20.82 0.52
C GLU A 84 0.66 -21.44 -0.84
N GLU A 85 -0.35 -20.89 -1.52
CA GLU A 85 -0.89 -21.41 -2.78
C GLU A 85 -0.57 -20.57 -4.04
N GLY A 86 0.44 -19.69 -4.00
CA GLY A 86 0.88 -18.87 -5.15
C GLY A 86 1.99 -19.47 -6.01
#